data_AF-A0A4P1QQT3-F1
#
_entry.id   AF-A0A4P1QQT3-F1
#
_cell.length_a   1.000
_cell.length_b   1.000
_cell.length_c   1.000
_cell.angle_alpha   90.00
_cell.angle_beta   90.00
_cell.angle_gamma   90.00
#
_symmetry.space_group_name_H-M   'P 1'
#
loop_
_entity.id
_entity.type
_entity.pdbx_description
1 polymer ?
#
loop_
_entity_poly.entity_id
_entity_poly.type
_entity_poly.pdbx_seq_one_letter_code
_entity_poly.pdbx_strand_id
1 'polypeptide(L)'
;MRRRMQWSISSQILMIIISFFFIPIIVHGFNVEKDHEGHKVKLELVHRHNARFAKHGGGNLNKVEAIKGFIHRDYIRRMRMNQRWGLYHPISSHRRKGFETFQMSMHAGADYGFGEYFVQVQVGTPSQKFWLVADTGNELTWFNCKDALETKNHSGVRKRHKKSSKKKSKSRHKSRSRSKKKKTRTRTKTRVRAKTNPCNGVFCPKRSGSFQAVTCSSDKCKFDLSNLFSLTECPRPSDPCQYDISYIDGSSAKGYFGTDTITVDLTNGKKGKLHNLTIGCTKSVLNGITFNQETGGILGLGYGKDSFVDKSVIEYGGKFSYCLMDHLSNKNVSNYLTFGSYNAKLLGEMQTSELLLFPPFYGVNITGISVGGQMLKIPSQVWDFDAKGGVILDSGTTLTQLIEPAYVAVFEALTKSLTKVNKVSDDFGGLEFCFSSEGFNMSTVAKLVFHFGGGANFEPPVKSYIIDVAPGVKCIGIIVINGPGVSVMGNIMQQNHLWEFDLAQYTVGFAPSTCT
;
A
#
# COMPACT_ATOMS: atom_id res chain seq x y z
N MET A 1 -16.49 39.21 35.45
CA MET A 1 -15.90 40.42 34.82
C MET A 1 -16.14 40.38 33.31
N ARG A 2 -16.46 41.51 32.66
CA ARG A 2 -16.40 41.65 31.19
C ARG A 2 -15.11 42.39 30.82
N ARG A 3 -14.36 41.91 29.83
CA ARG A 3 -13.31 42.69 29.15
C ARG A 3 -13.73 42.92 27.69
N ARG A 4 -13.60 44.15 27.20
CA ARG A 4 -13.75 44.51 25.78
C ARG A 4 -12.37 44.40 25.12
N MET A 5 -12.32 43.93 23.87
CA MET A 5 -11.17 44.18 22.99
C MET A 5 -11.48 45.39 22.12
N GLN A 6 -10.59 46.38 22.11
CA GLN A 6 -10.57 47.44 21.11
C GLN A 6 -9.74 46.97 19.91
N TRP A 7 -10.17 47.33 18.71
CA TRP A 7 -9.39 47.16 17.48
C TRP A 7 -8.78 48.50 17.06
N SER A 8 -7.54 48.48 16.58
CA SER A 8 -6.86 49.68 16.07
C SER A 8 -7.12 49.87 14.57
N ILE A 9 -7.27 51.13 14.15
CA ILE A 9 -7.73 51.52 12.81
C ILE A 9 -6.60 51.49 11.75
N SER A 10 -5.34 51.38 12.17
CA SER A 10 -4.14 51.60 11.33
C SER A 10 -3.92 50.63 10.16
N SER A 11 -4.72 49.57 9.98
CA SER A 11 -4.46 48.50 9.00
C SER A 11 -5.13 48.70 7.63
N GLN A 12 -6.18 49.52 7.51
CA GLN A 12 -6.96 49.62 6.26
C GLN A 12 -6.33 50.51 5.17
N ILE A 13 -5.38 51.38 5.51
CA ILE A 13 -4.81 52.36 4.56
C ILE A 13 -3.79 51.71 3.60
N LEU A 14 -3.09 50.66 4.02
CA LEU A 14 -1.99 50.06 3.25
C LEU A 14 -2.45 49.24 2.02
N MET A 15 -3.70 48.77 2.00
CA MET A 15 -4.24 47.96 0.90
C MET A 15 -4.74 48.76 -0.32
N ILE A 16 -4.88 50.08 -0.21
CA ILE A 16 -5.49 50.92 -1.27
C ILE A 16 -4.43 51.45 -2.27
N ILE A 17 -3.16 51.46 -1.89
CA ILE A 17 -2.09 52.11 -2.68
C ILE A 17 -1.55 51.20 -3.81
N ILE A 18 -1.69 49.87 -3.70
CA ILE A 18 -1.09 48.91 -4.63
C ILE A 18 -1.97 48.65 -5.88
N SER A 19 -3.26 49.02 -5.87
CA SER A 19 -4.20 48.73 -6.96
C SER A 19 -4.19 49.73 -8.14
N PHE A 20 -3.30 50.74 -8.12
CA PHE A 20 -3.38 51.89 -9.04
C PHE A 20 -2.25 52.06 -10.05
N PHE A 21 -1.36 51.07 -10.21
CA PHE A 21 -0.33 51.06 -11.27
C PHE A 21 -0.40 49.78 -12.12
N PHE A 22 -0.11 49.90 -13.42
CA PHE A 22 0.03 48.84 -14.45
C PHE A 22 -1.21 48.25 -15.15
N ILE A 23 -1.98 49.11 -15.83
CA ILE A 23 -2.50 48.88 -17.21
C ILE A 23 -2.79 50.25 -17.86
N PRO A 24 -2.89 50.39 -19.21
CA PRO A 24 -2.47 49.54 -20.33
C PRO A 24 -1.40 50.30 -21.19
N ILE A 25 -1.11 50.15 -22.50
CA ILE A 25 -1.60 49.32 -23.63
C ILE A 25 -0.41 49.06 -24.60
N ILE A 26 -0.28 47.87 -25.19
CA ILE A 26 0.09 47.70 -26.63
C ILE A 26 -0.76 46.56 -27.22
N VAL A 27 -1.40 46.83 -28.35
CA VAL A 27 -2.03 45.80 -29.20
C VAL A 27 -1.19 45.67 -30.47
N HIS A 28 -0.72 44.48 -30.77
CA HIS A 28 -0.34 44.05 -32.12
C HIS A 28 -0.78 42.59 -32.29
N GLY A 29 -1.51 42.30 -33.35
CA GLY A 29 -2.12 40.98 -33.58
C GLY A 29 -1.22 40.07 -34.42
N PHE A 30 -1.32 38.77 -34.17
CA PHE A 30 -0.95 37.72 -35.12
C PHE A 30 -2.12 36.75 -35.26
N ASN A 31 -2.33 36.25 -36.48
CA ASN A 31 -3.49 35.44 -36.83
C ASN A 31 -3.46 34.08 -36.12
N VAL A 32 -4.56 33.71 -35.47
CA VAL A 32 -4.81 32.31 -35.10
C VAL A 32 -5.38 31.60 -36.32
N GLU A 33 -4.48 31.11 -37.16
CA GLU A 33 -4.83 30.22 -38.27
C GLU A 33 -5.32 28.88 -37.70
N LYS A 34 -6.51 28.44 -38.14
CA LYS A 34 -7.12 27.19 -37.66
C LYS A 34 -6.58 26.02 -38.48
N ASP A 35 -5.61 25.30 -37.94
CA ASP A 35 -5.28 23.96 -38.46
C ASP A 35 -6.02 22.86 -37.68
N HIS A 36 -6.42 21.78 -38.38
CA HIS A 36 -7.48 20.87 -37.97
C HIS A 36 -7.04 19.37 -37.99
N GLU A 37 -5.77 19.08 -37.73
CA GLU A 37 -5.23 17.72 -37.62
C GLU A 37 -5.52 17.06 -36.25
N GLY A 38 -6.54 16.19 -36.22
CA GLY A 38 -6.96 15.46 -35.03
C GLY A 38 -6.02 14.32 -34.62
N HIS A 39 -4.84 14.62 -34.07
CA HIS A 39 -3.90 13.64 -33.53
C HIS A 39 -4.47 12.84 -32.34
N LYS A 40 -5.14 11.72 -32.64
CA LYS A 40 -5.52 10.70 -31.65
C LYS A 40 -4.26 10.05 -31.07
N VAL A 41 -3.80 10.55 -29.92
CA VAL A 41 -2.78 9.90 -29.09
C VAL A 41 -3.27 8.52 -28.67
N LYS A 42 -2.86 7.51 -29.44
CA LYS A 42 -3.31 6.13 -29.28
C LYS A 42 -2.26 5.35 -28.51
N LEU A 43 -2.31 5.41 -27.18
CA LEU A 43 -1.47 4.57 -26.33
C LEU A 43 -1.65 3.09 -26.71
N GLU A 44 -0.56 2.46 -27.13
CA GLU A 44 -0.48 1.02 -27.28
C GLU A 44 -0.32 0.40 -25.89
N LEU A 45 -1.33 -0.31 -25.40
CA LEU A 45 -1.25 -0.99 -24.11
C LEU A 45 -0.38 -2.24 -24.23
N VAL A 46 0.94 -2.06 -24.13
CA VAL A 46 1.93 -3.12 -24.25
C VAL A 46 2.04 -3.92 -22.95
N HIS A 47 1.78 -5.22 -23.02
CA HIS A 47 1.93 -6.14 -21.88
C HIS A 47 3.40 -6.28 -21.46
N ARG A 48 3.70 -6.45 -20.16
CA ARG A 48 5.08 -6.55 -19.63
C ARG A 48 5.92 -7.70 -20.22
N HIS A 49 5.28 -8.67 -20.87
CA HIS A 49 5.92 -9.80 -21.57
C HIS A 49 5.87 -9.67 -23.11
N ASN A 50 5.76 -8.45 -23.66
CA ASN A 50 5.82 -8.23 -25.10
C ASN A 50 7.28 -8.38 -25.60
N ALA A 51 7.46 -9.09 -26.72
CA ALA A 51 8.76 -9.34 -27.34
C ALA A 51 9.56 -8.07 -27.70
N ARG A 52 8.91 -6.90 -27.83
CA ARG A 52 9.56 -5.60 -28.03
C ARG A 52 10.45 -5.21 -26.85
N PHE A 53 10.08 -5.57 -25.62
CA PHE A 53 10.91 -5.37 -24.42
C PHE A 53 11.89 -6.53 -24.17
N ALA A 54 11.57 -7.74 -24.65
CA ALA A 54 12.45 -8.91 -24.52
C ALA A 54 13.82 -8.75 -25.21
N LYS A 55 14.00 -7.78 -26.12
CA LYS A 55 15.29 -7.43 -26.72
C LYS A 55 16.10 -6.36 -25.97
N HIS A 56 15.54 -5.69 -24.96
CA HIS A 56 16.20 -4.64 -24.18
C HIS A 56 15.91 -4.76 -22.67
N GLY A 57 15.95 -5.99 -22.13
CA GLY A 57 15.75 -6.25 -20.70
C GLY A 57 14.28 -6.41 -20.32
N GLY A 58 13.85 -7.65 -20.16
CA GLY A 58 12.47 -8.00 -19.75
C GLY A 58 12.20 -7.82 -18.26
N GLY A 59 12.24 -6.58 -17.75
CA GLY A 59 11.53 -6.23 -16.51
C GLY A 59 12.18 -6.61 -15.17
N ASN A 60 13.50 -6.79 -15.11
CA ASN A 60 14.21 -6.44 -13.87
C ASN A 60 14.28 -4.90 -13.82
N LEU A 61 13.69 -4.28 -12.80
CA LEU A 61 14.11 -2.95 -12.38
C LEU A 61 15.58 -3.03 -11.97
N ASN A 62 16.38 -2.01 -12.29
CA ASN A 62 17.71 -1.89 -11.69
C ASN A 62 17.52 -1.76 -10.16
N LYS A 63 18.36 -2.42 -9.35
CA LYS A 63 18.29 -2.27 -7.88
C LYS A 63 18.38 -0.80 -7.45
N VAL A 64 19.14 0.00 -8.21
CA VAL A 64 19.26 1.46 -8.03
C VAL A 64 17.94 2.20 -8.31
N GLU A 65 17.17 1.77 -9.32
CA GLU A 65 15.85 2.35 -9.61
C GLU A 65 14.82 1.92 -8.56
N ALA A 66 14.88 0.67 -8.11
CA ALA A 66 14.02 0.15 -7.06
C ALA A 66 14.23 0.90 -5.73
N ILE A 67 15.47 1.00 -5.24
CA ILE A 67 15.76 1.70 -3.97
C ILE A 67 15.44 3.20 -4.05
N LYS A 68 15.70 3.87 -5.18
CA LYS A 68 15.23 5.25 -5.42
C LYS A 68 13.72 5.36 -5.34
N GLY A 69 13.01 4.44 -5.97
CA GLY A 69 11.55 4.36 -5.88
C GLY A 69 11.05 4.11 -4.45
N PHE A 70 11.77 3.32 -3.65
CA PHE A 70 11.40 3.04 -2.26
C PHE A 70 11.62 4.27 -1.39
N ILE A 71 12.81 4.88 -1.42
CA ILE A 71 13.13 6.08 -0.63
C ILE A 71 12.23 7.26 -1.02
N HIS A 72 11.90 7.41 -2.31
CA HIS A 72 10.98 8.46 -2.74
C HIS A 72 9.56 8.27 -2.17
N ARG A 73 9.06 7.02 -2.09
CA ARG A 73 7.79 6.75 -1.40
C ARG A 73 7.92 7.02 0.11
N ASP A 74 8.96 6.49 0.73
CA ASP A 74 9.20 6.57 2.18
C ASP A 74 9.36 8.01 2.67
N TYR A 75 10.28 8.79 2.10
CA TYR A 75 10.53 10.18 2.51
C TYR A 75 9.24 11.00 2.48
N ILE A 76 8.43 10.84 1.43
CA ILE A 76 7.19 11.57 1.35
C ILE A 76 6.13 10.95 2.29
N ARG A 77 6.09 9.62 2.51
CA ARG A 77 5.14 8.89 3.40
C ARG A 77 4.96 9.57 4.76
N ARG A 78 6.05 10.08 5.34
CA ARG A 78 6.06 10.86 6.60
C ARG A 78 5.15 12.09 6.59
N MET A 79 5.05 12.86 5.51
CA MET A 79 4.54 14.25 5.53
C MET A 79 3.02 14.40 5.83
N ARG A 80 2.24 13.30 5.88
CA ARG A 80 0.84 13.28 6.37
C ARG A 80 0.62 12.45 7.64
N MET A 81 1.63 11.73 8.13
CA MET A 81 1.52 11.04 9.42
C MET A 81 1.28 12.05 10.55
N ASN A 82 2.00 13.18 10.50
CA ASN A 82 1.81 14.36 11.34
C ASN A 82 0.40 15.01 11.24
N GLN A 83 -0.51 14.52 10.39
CA GLN A 83 -1.88 15.02 10.22
C GLN A 83 -2.96 14.01 10.67
N ARG A 84 -2.59 12.80 11.13
CA ARG A 84 -3.52 11.76 11.59
C ARG A 84 -3.32 11.47 13.08
N TRP A 85 -4.19 12.00 13.92
CA TRP A 85 -4.36 11.56 15.31
C TRP A 85 -5.86 11.23 15.48
N GLY A 86 -6.22 9.95 15.33
CA GLY A 86 -7.59 9.49 15.42
C GLY A 86 -8.13 9.54 16.86
N LEU A 87 -9.45 9.66 17.00
CA LEU A 87 -10.09 9.53 18.31
C LEU A 87 -9.98 8.08 18.81
N TYR A 88 -9.49 7.92 20.03
CA TYR A 88 -9.35 6.61 20.67
C TYR A 88 -10.72 5.95 20.90
N HIS A 89 -10.83 4.70 20.47
CA HIS A 89 -11.98 3.83 20.75
C HIS A 89 -11.51 2.62 21.57
N PRO A 90 -11.99 2.44 22.82
CA PRO A 90 -11.61 1.29 23.64
C PRO A 90 -12.05 -0.03 22.99
N ILE A 91 -11.15 -1.01 22.93
CA ILE A 91 -11.50 -2.34 22.42
C ILE A 91 -12.41 -3.05 23.43
N SER A 92 -13.64 -3.35 23.00
CA SER A 92 -14.61 -4.10 23.81
C SER A 92 -14.22 -5.58 23.91
N SER A 93 -13.26 -5.89 24.78
CA SER A 93 -12.74 -7.26 24.94
C SER A 93 -13.80 -8.22 25.48
N HIS A 94 -14.44 -8.94 24.56
CA HIS A 94 -15.33 -10.04 24.92
C HIS A 94 -14.48 -11.23 25.36
N ARG A 95 -14.39 -11.49 26.68
CA ARG A 95 -13.66 -12.62 27.27
C ARG A 95 -14.26 -13.98 26.88
N ARG A 96 -14.04 -14.41 25.63
CA ARG A 96 -14.27 -15.79 25.17
C ARG A 96 -13.03 -16.64 25.50
N LYS A 97 -13.26 -17.86 25.95
CA LYS A 97 -12.20 -18.81 26.31
C LYS A 97 -11.97 -19.74 25.11
N GLY A 98 -10.79 -19.67 24.50
CA GLY A 98 -10.47 -20.41 23.27
C GLY A 98 -10.91 -19.66 22.01
N PHE A 99 -10.14 -18.65 21.60
CA PHE A 99 -10.25 -18.06 20.27
C PHE A 99 -9.63 -19.01 19.22
N GLU A 100 -10.15 -18.99 17.99
CA GLU A 100 -9.48 -19.61 16.84
C GLU A 100 -8.34 -18.69 16.35
N THR A 101 -7.39 -19.22 15.58
CA THR A 101 -6.26 -18.47 15.00
C THR A 101 -6.36 -18.55 13.47
N PHE A 102 -6.06 -17.46 12.76
CA PHE A 102 -5.96 -17.46 11.29
C PHE A 102 -4.60 -16.95 10.81
N GLN A 103 -4.19 -17.42 9.64
CA GLN A 103 -2.90 -17.04 9.04
C GLN A 103 -3.05 -16.68 7.57
N MET A 104 -2.22 -15.75 7.11
CA MET A 104 -2.17 -15.26 5.74
C MET A 104 -0.73 -15.31 5.24
N SER A 105 -0.50 -16.03 4.14
CA SER A 105 0.83 -16.10 3.51
C SER A 105 1.28 -14.71 3.07
N MET A 106 2.45 -14.32 3.55
CA MET A 106 3.08 -13.02 3.42
C MET A 106 4.41 -13.16 2.67
N HIS A 107 4.58 -12.36 1.61
CA HIS A 107 5.66 -12.47 0.64
C HIS A 107 6.36 -11.11 0.47
N ALA A 108 7.65 -11.11 0.15
CA ALA A 108 8.38 -9.88 -0.15
C ALA A 108 8.01 -9.30 -1.54
N GLY A 109 7.97 -7.97 -1.65
CA GLY A 109 7.53 -7.25 -2.86
C GLY A 109 8.57 -7.09 -3.98
N ALA A 110 9.84 -7.44 -3.76
CA ALA A 110 10.93 -7.07 -4.67
C ALA A 110 10.76 -7.62 -6.11
N ASP A 111 10.27 -8.85 -6.25
CA ASP A 111 9.92 -9.50 -7.54
C ASP A 111 8.86 -8.73 -8.35
N TYR A 112 8.16 -7.77 -7.73
CA TYR A 112 7.13 -6.92 -8.32
C TYR A 112 7.52 -5.43 -8.43
N GLY A 113 8.71 -5.04 -7.94
CA GLY A 113 9.15 -3.64 -7.88
C GLY A 113 8.70 -2.87 -6.62
N PHE A 114 8.40 -3.59 -5.53
CA PHE A 114 7.95 -3.03 -4.25
C PHE A 114 8.99 -3.33 -3.14
N GLY A 115 9.10 -2.44 -2.16
CA GLY A 115 9.88 -2.64 -0.92
C GLY A 115 9.02 -3.18 0.23
N GLU A 116 7.71 -3.21 0.02
CA GLU A 116 6.66 -3.58 0.97
C GLU A 116 6.28 -5.07 0.84
N TYR A 117 5.57 -5.61 1.83
CA TYR A 117 5.19 -7.03 1.87
C TYR A 117 3.74 -7.24 1.42
N PHE A 118 3.47 -8.35 0.73
CA PHE A 118 2.16 -8.68 0.17
C PHE A 118 1.51 -9.90 0.84
N VAL A 119 0.19 -9.83 1.03
CA VAL A 119 -0.64 -10.93 1.52
C VAL A 119 -1.85 -11.19 0.60
N GLN A 120 -2.30 -12.44 0.53
CA GLN A 120 -3.48 -12.80 -0.27
C GLN A 120 -4.77 -12.64 0.53
N VAL A 121 -5.67 -11.78 0.03
CA VAL A 121 -6.97 -11.48 0.64
C VAL A 121 -8.10 -12.10 -0.19
N GLN A 122 -9.11 -12.65 0.48
CA GLN A 122 -10.30 -13.24 -0.14
C GLN A 122 -11.53 -12.41 0.28
N VAL A 123 -12.08 -11.58 -0.62
CA VAL A 123 -13.17 -10.63 -0.30
C VAL A 123 -14.45 -10.92 -1.09
N GLY A 124 -15.58 -10.82 -0.41
CA GLY A 124 -16.93 -10.94 -0.97
C GLY A 124 -17.53 -12.35 -0.95
N THR A 125 -18.80 -12.43 -1.36
CA THR A 125 -19.57 -13.68 -1.42
C THR A 125 -20.19 -13.87 -2.81
N PRO A 126 -19.69 -14.76 -3.68
CA PRO A 126 -18.50 -15.60 -3.51
C PRO A 126 -17.19 -14.80 -3.50
N SER A 127 -16.16 -15.36 -2.87
CA SER A 127 -14.90 -14.68 -2.61
C SER A 127 -14.05 -14.47 -3.87
N GLN A 128 -13.58 -13.24 -4.05
CA GLN A 128 -12.62 -12.81 -5.07
C GLN A 128 -11.24 -12.66 -4.43
N LYS A 129 -10.17 -13.08 -5.11
CA LYS A 129 -8.79 -13.15 -4.58
C LYS A 129 -7.91 -12.03 -5.10
N PHE A 130 -7.18 -11.35 -4.21
CA PHE A 130 -6.25 -10.26 -4.54
C PHE A 130 -4.98 -10.34 -3.66
N TRP A 131 -3.83 -9.91 -4.19
CA TRP A 131 -2.66 -9.61 -3.38
C TRP A 131 -2.68 -8.13 -2.99
N LEU A 132 -2.63 -7.82 -1.70
CA LEU A 132 -2.57 -6.46 -1.19
C LEU A 132 -1.29 -6.24 -0.41
N VAL A 133 -0.78 -5.00 -0.39
CA VAL A 133 0.31 -4.59 0.52
C VAL A 133 -0.18 -4.65 1.96
N ALA A 134 0.61 -5.20 2.88
CA ALA A 134 0.32 -5.24 4.32
C ALA A 134 0.90 -4.00 5.01
N ASP A 135 0.05 -3.09 5.49
CA ASP A 135 0.44 -1.72 5.87
C ASP A 135 -0.07 -1.34 7.27
N THR A 136 0.81 -1.29 8.28
CA THR A 136 0.46 -0.90 9.66
C THR A 136 0.27 0.61 9.86
N GLY A 137 0.71 1.46 8.94
CA GLY A 137 0.46 2.91 8.97
C GLY A 137 -0.88 3.34 8.34
N ASN A 138 -1.70 2.39 7.89
CA ASN A 138 -2.97 2.64 7.22
C ASN A 138 -4.07 1.69 7.72
N GLU A 139 -5.21 2.23 8.16
CA GLU A 139 -6.34 1.44 8.66
C GLU A 139 -7.34 1.00 7.57
N LEU A 140 -7.49 1.75 6.46
CA LEU A 140 -8.44 1.39 5.41
C LEU A 140 -7.88 0.30 4.49
N THR A 141 -8.46 -0.90 4.55
CA THR A 141 -8.30 -1.91 3.51
C THR A 141 -9.01 -1.47 2.24
N TRP A 142 -8.34 -1.49 1.08
CA TRP A 142 -8.96 -1.10 -0.20
C TRP A 142 -8.47 -1.92 -1.39
N PHE A 143 -9.32 -1.97 -2.41
CA PHE A 143 -9.12 -2.73 -3.63
C PHE A 143 -9.33 -1.83 -4.85
N ASN A 144 -8.51 -2.01 -5.89
CA ASN A 144 -8.81 -1.54 -7.25
C ASN A 144 -10.11 -2.20 -7.72
N CYS A 145 -11.03 -1.40 -8.26
CA CYS A 145 -12.45 -1.72 -8.22
C CYS A 145 -13.19 -1.36 -9.51
N LYS A 146 -14.11 -2.22 -9.96
CA LYS A 146 -14.81 -2.06 -11.25
C LYS A 146 -16.27 -2.50 -11.23
N ASP A 147 -17.13 -1.68 -11.80
CA ASP A 147 -18.58 -1.84 -11.77
C ASP A 147 -19.15 -2.83 -12.80
N ALA A 148 -18.40 -3.89 -13.09
CA ALA A 148 -18.76 -4.87 -14.09
C ALA A 148 -19.78 -5.89 -13.56
N LEU A 149 -21.01 -5.80 -14.06
CA LEU A 149 -21.98 -6.89 -14.01
C LEU A 149 -21.59 -8.01 -15.00
N GLU A 150 -22.13 -9.21 -14.80
CA GLU A 150 -22.12 -10.21 -15.86
C GLU A 150 -22.99 -9.76 -17.04
N THR A 151 -22.45 -9.85 -18.25
CA THR A 151 -23.28 -9.89 -19.47
C THR A 151 -23.94 -11.27 -19.57
N LYS A 152 -25.04 -11.45 -18.84
CA LYS A 152 -25.92 -12.62 -18.98
C LYS A 152 -26.22 -12.82 -20.47
N ASN A 153 -25.83 -13.97 -21.01
CA ASN A 153 -26.00 -14.24 -22.44
C ASN A 153 -27.50 -14.29 -22.77
N HIS A 154 -27.97 -13.47 -23.72
CA HIS A 154 -29.27 -13.69 -24.34
C HIS A 154 -29.22 -14.96 -25.19
N SER A 155 -29.59 -16.09 -24.60
CA SER A 155 -29.63 -17.42 -25.20
C SER A 155 -30.76 -17.56 -26.23
N GLY A 156 -30.53 -17.03 -27.43
CA GLY A 156 -31.12 -17.56 -28.66
C GLY A 156 -32.53 -17.11 -29.03
N VAL A 157 -32.67 -15.90 -29.58
CA VAL A 157 -33.83 -15.57 -30.42
C VAL A 157 -33.68 -16.25 -31.79
N ARG A 158 -34.16 -17.49 -31.91
CA ARG A 158 -34.32 -18.18 -33.21
C ARG A 158 -35.40 -17.47 -34.05
N LYS A 159 -35.01 -16.50 -34.88
CA LYS A 159 -35.91 -15.92 -35.90
C LYS A 159 -36.37 -17.00 -36.90
N ARG A 160 -37.56 -17.58 -36.66
CA ARG A 160 -38.27 -18.45 -37.62
C ARG A 160 -38.68 -17.62 -38.84
N HIS A 161 -37.87 -17.62 -39.90
CA HIS A 161 -38.32 -17.13 -41.21
C HIS A 161 -39.42 -18.07 -41.75
N LYS A 162 -40.65 -17.57 -41.87
CA LYS A 162 -41.72 -18.22 -42.63
C LYS A 162 -41.26 -18.39 -44.09
N LYS A 163 -41.28 -19.62 -44.62
CA LYS A 163 -41.17 -19.86 -46.06
C LYS A 163 -42.54 -19.60 -46.70
N SER A 164 -42.68 -18.54 -47.48
CA SER A 164 -43.79 -18.37 -48.41
C SER A 164 -43.52 -19.16 -49.69
N SER A 165 -44.47 -19.96 -50.14
CA SER A 165 -44.36 -20.77 -51.36
C SER A 165 -44.63 -19.96 -52.63
N LYS A 166 -43.76 -20.09 -53.65
CA LYS A 166 -44.17 -19.89 -55.06
C LYS A 166 -43.76 -21.10 -55.89
N LYS A 167 -44.75 -21.67 -56.60
CA LYS A 167 -44.56 -22.75 -57.59
C LYS A 167 -43.86 -22.20 -58.83
N LYS A 168 -43.02 -23.01 -59.48
CA LYS A 168 -42.90 -23.05 -60.96
C LYS A 168 -42.47 -24.47 -61.39
N SER A 169 -42.80 -24.85 -62.61
CA SER A 169 -42.96 -26.24 -63.04
C SER A 169 -42.01 -26.68 -64.16
N LYS A 170 -41.73 -27.99 -64.18
CA LYS A 170 -41.37 -28.85 -65.33
C LYS A 170 -40.75 -28.21 -66.59
N SER A 171 -39.55 -28.65 -66.95
CA SER A 171 -39.29 -29.28 -68.26
C SER A 171 -38.10 -30.26 -68.18
N ARG A 172 -37.78 -30.98 -69.25
CA ARG A 172 -36.73 -32.02 -69.34
C ARG A 172 -35.70 -31.64 -70.42
N HIS A 173 -34.40 -31.87 -70.21
CA HIS A 173 -33.62 -32.95 -70.89
C HIS A 173 -32.08 -32.91 -70.63
N LYS A 174 -31.43 -33.99 -71.10
CA LYS A 174 -29.97 -34.27 -71.23
C LYS A 174 -29.16 -32.99 -71.61
N SER A 175 -27.89 -32.82 -71.24
CA SER A 175 -26.79 -33.75 -71.54
C SER A 175 -25.48 -33.49 -70.74
N ARG A 176 -24.31 -33.91 -71.28
CA ARG A 176 -23.01 -34.03 -70.59
C ARG A 176 -22.18 -32.74 -70.58
N SER A 177 -21.50 -32.46 -69.47
CA SER A 177 -20.02 -32.35 -69.43
C SER A 177 -19.50 -32.30 -67.99
N ARG A 178 -18.25 -32.75 -67.75
CA ARG A 178 -17.60 -32.74 -66.42
C ARG A 178 -16.55 -31.63 -66.35
N SER A 179 -16.76 -30.62 -65.50
CA SER A 179 -15.70 -29.68 -65.10
C SER A 179 -15.46 -29.76 -63.59
N LYS A 180 -14.37 -30.39 -63.16
CA LYS A 180 -13.99 -30.53 -61.74
C LYS A 180 -13.36 -29.24 -61.18
N LYS A 181 -14.11 -28.13 -61.12
CA LYS A 181 -13.68 -26.97 -60.33
C LYS A 181 -13.70 -27.31 -58.83
N LYS A 182 -12.53 -27.64 -58.26
CA LYS A 182 -12.30 -27.73 -56.81
C LYS A 182 -12.61 -26.37 -56.17
N LYS A 183 -13.86 -26.14 -55.74
CA LYS A 183 -14.19 -25.03 -54.84
C LYS A 183 -13.65 -25.35 -53.45
N THR A 184 -12.43 -24.88 -53.17
CA THR A 184 -11.86 -24.85 -51.82
C THR A 184 -12.82 -24.11 -50.90
N ARG A 185 -13.46 -24.85 -50.00
CA ARG A 185 -14.38 -24.31 -49.01
C ARG A 185 -13.55 -23.66 -47.90
N THR A 186 -13.16 -22.41 -48.09
CA THR A 186 -12.55 -21.57 -47.05
C THR A 186 -13.53 -21.45 -45.88
N ARG A 187 -13.39 -22.36 -44.91
CA ARG A 187 -13.99 -22.23 -43.58
C ARG A 187 -13.32 -21.02 -42.91
N THR A 188 -13.92 -19.85 -43.05
CA THR A 188 -13.62 -18.69 -42.22
C THR A 188 -13.89 -19.10 -40.77
N LYS A 189 -12.84 -19.50 -40.05
CA LYS A 189 -12.89 -19.69 -38.60
C LYS A 189 -13.11 -18.31 -38.00
N THR A 190 -14.36 -17.93 -37.76
CA THR A 190 -14.71 -16.73 -36.99
C THR A 190 -14.03 -16.87 -35.64
N ARG A 191 -12.92 -16.16 -35.45
CA ARG A 191 -12.05 -16.30 -34.28
C ARG A 191 -12.79 -15.70 -33.10
N VAL A 192 -13.52 -16.56 -32.38
CA VAL A 192 -14.21 -16.18 -31.14
C VAL A 192 -13.16 -15.57 -30.22
N ARG A 193 -13.22 -14.25 -30.01
CA ARG A 193 -12.44 -13.60 -28.96
C ARG A 193 -12.85 -14.27 -27.66
N ALA A 194 -11.89 -14.86 -26.95
CA ALA A 194 -12.12 -15.31 -25.59
C ALA A 194 -12.67 -14.12 -24.79
N LYS A 195 -13.81 -14.30 -24.12
CA LYS A 195 -14.35 -13.25 -23.24
C LYS A 195 -13.34 -13.06 -22.10
N THR A 196 -12.58 -11.97 -22.13
CA THR A 196 -11.74 -11.57 -21.00
C THR A 196 -12.65 -11.31 -19.80
N ASN A 197 -12.35 -11.96 -18.67
CA ASN A 197 -13.08 -11.70 -17.42
C ASN A 197 -12.86 -10.23 -17.04
N PRO A 198 -13.91 -9.38 -16.97
CA PRO A 198 -13.72 -7.95 -16.74
C PRO A 198 -13.16 -7.61 -15.35
N CYS A 199 -13.18 -8.61 -14.44
CA CYS A 199 -12.74 -8.57 -13.04
C CYS A 199 -11.43 -9.37 -12.82
N ASN A 200 -10.58 -9.53 -13.84
CA ASN A 200 -9.28 -10.15 -13.68
C ASN A 200 -8.32 -9.16 -13.00
N GLY A 201 -7.80 -9.49 -11.81
CA GLY A 201 -6.93 -8.61 -11.02
C GLY A 201 -7.61 -7.35 -10.45
N VAL A 202 -8.94 -7.25 -10.51
CA VAL A 202 -9.71 -6.06 -10.10
C VAL A 202 -11.00 -6.50 -9.41
N PHE A 203 -11.30 -5.94 -8.24
CA PHE A 203 -12.50 -6.27 -7.45
C PHE A 203 -13.78 -5.81 -8.14
N CYS A 204 -14.75 -6.72 -8.24
CA CYS A 204 -16.08 -6.41 -8.76
C CYS A 204 -17.10 -6.49 -7.62
N PRO A 205 -17.44 -5.37 -6.96
CA PRO A 205 -18.38 -5.35 -5.82
C PRO A 205 -19.75 -5.89 -6.23
N LYS A 206 -20.21 -5.59 -7.45
CA LYS A 206 -21.48 -6.10 -8.03
C LYS A 206 -21.51 -7.61 -8.30
N ARG A 207 -20.45 -8.35 -7.96
CA ARG A 207 -20.41 -9.82 -7.94
C ARG A 207 -20.42 -10.42 -6.53
N SER A 208 -20.29 -9.60 -5.50
CA SER A 208 -20.41 -10.00 -4.11
C SER A 208 -21.84 -9.72 -3.62
N GLY A 209 -22.54 -10.76 -3.19
CA GLY A 209 -23.86 -10.65 -2.55
C GLY A 209 -23.80 -10.12 -1.11
N SER A 210 -22.59 -9.96 -0.55
CA SER A 210 -22.36 -9.36 0.77
C SER A 210 -21.83 -7.91 0.70
N PHE A 211 -21.55 -7.39 -0.51
CA PHE A 211 -21.13 -6.00 -0.68
C PHE A 211 -22.30 -5.03 -0.51
N GLN A 212 -22.11 -4.02 0.32
CA GLN A 212 -23.03 -2.88 0.46
C GLN A 212 -22.22 -1.58 0.32
N ALA A 213 -22.68 -0.64 -0.50
CA ALA A 213 -22.05 0.68 -0.57
C ALA A 213 -22.46 1.50 0.66
N VAL A 214 -21.51 2.18 1.31
CA VAL A 214 -21.83 3.14 2.38
C VAL A 214 -22.43 4.36 1.70
N THR A 215 -23.65 4.77 2.07
CA THR A 215 -24.32 5.93 1.45
C THR A 215 -23.96 7.23 2.15
N CYS A 216 -23.99 8.34 1.41
CA CYS A 216 -23.87 9.70 1.93
C CYS A 216 -24.89 10.04 3.05
N SER A 217 -26.08 9.42 3.02
CA SER A 217 -27.09 9.55 4.08
C SER A 217 -26.73 8.87 5.39
N SER A 218 -25.79 7.92 5.40
CA SER A 218 -25.48 7.10 6.57
C SER A 218 -24.63 7.86 7.59
N ASP A 219 -24.87 7.59 8.86
CA ASP A 219 -24.10 8.17 9.96
C ASP A 219 -22.65 7.68 9.96
N LYS A 220 -22.41 6.49 9.39
CA LYS A 220 -21.07 5.99 9.07
C LYS A 220 -20.32 6.93 8.11
N CYS A 221 -20.94 7.41 7.03
CA CYS A 221 -20.32 8.40 6.14
C CYS A 221 -20.08 9.75 6.84
N LYS A 222 -21.09 10.26 7.56
CA LYS A 222 -21.06 11.59 8.18
C LYS A 222 -20.08 11.73 9.33
N PHE A 223 -19.93 10.68 10.15
CA PHE A 223 -19.21 10.73 11.42
C PHE A 223 -18.03 9.77 11.44
N ASP A 224 -18.26 8.46 11.31
CA ASP A 224 -17.19 7.44 11.44
C ASP A 224 -16.09 7.59 10.38
N LEU A 225 -16.47 7.90 9.14
CA LEU A 225 -15.56 8.00 7.99
C LEU A 225 -15.07 9.43 7.71
N SER A 226 -15.51 10.43 8.48
CA SER A 226 -15.14 11.84 8.29
C SER A 226 -13.61 12.06 8.38
N ASN A 227 -12.96 11.39 9.34
CA ASN A 227 -11.51 11.42 9.54
C ASN A 227 -10.74 10.55 8.52
N LEU A 228 -11.45 9.72 7.73
CA LEU A 228 -10.89 8.75 6.78
C LEU A 228 -10.82 9.28 5.33
N PHE A 229 -10.61 10.58 5.16
CA PHE A 229 -10.52 11.23 3.84
C PHE A 229 -11.80 11.07 3.00
N SER A 230 -12.95 10.91 3.69
CA SER A 230 -14.27 10.99 3.06
C SER A 230 -14.46 12.37 2.46
N LEU A 231 -14.85 12.43 1.18
CA LEU A 231 -15.25 13.68 0.56
C LEU A 231 -16.63 14.08 1.08
N THR A 232 -16.77 15.34 1.49
CA THR A 232 -18.07 15.94 1.84
C THR A 232 -18.93 16.25 0.61
N GLU A 233 -18.37 16.11 -0.60
CA GLU A 233 -19.10 16.17 -1.87
C GLU A 233 -20.00 14.93 -2.03
N CYS A 234 -21.22 15.07 -1.52
CA CYS A 234 -22.27 14.06 -1.56
C CYS A 234 -23.48 14.59 -2.36
N PRO A 235 -23.50 14.43 -3.71
CA PRO A 235 -24.50 15.07 -4.57
C PRO A 235 -25.95 14.68 -4.27
N ARG A 236 -26.18 13.46 -3.76
CA ARG A 236 -27.48 12.99 -3.27
C ARG A 236 -27.29 12.11 -2.04
N PRO A 237 -28.26 12.05 -1.11
CA PRO A 237 -28.16 11.19 0.08
C PRO A 237 -27.98 9.70 -0.22
N SER A 238 -28.45 9.23 -1.38
CA SER A 238 -28.33 7.83 -1.82
C SER A 238 -27.01 7.48 -2.50
N ASP A 239 -26.17 8.47 -2.83
CA ASP A 239 -24.93 8.21 -3.55
C ASP A 239 -23.86 7.57 -2.64
N PRO A 240 -22.93 6.77 -3.18
CA PRO A 240 -21.86 6.19 -2.39
C PRO A 240 -20.96 7.26 -1.76
N CYS A 241 -20.62 7.09 -0.49
CA CYS A 241 -19.68 7.90 0.26
C CYS A 241 -18.30 7.83 -0.42
N GLN A 242 -17.85 8.91 -1.05
CA GLN A 242 -16.56 8.94 -1.77
C GLN A 242 -15.40 9.16 -0.81
N TYR A 243 -14.20 8.72 -1.18
CA TYR A 243 -12.94 9.12 -0.56
C TYR A 243 -11.92 9.58 -1.60
N ASP A 244 -11.05 10.48 -1.16
CA ASP A 244 -9.83 10.89 -1.86
C ASP A 244 -8.64 10.68 -0.93
N ILE A 245 -8.24 9.41 -0.79
CA ILE A 245 -7.00 9.09 -0.09
C ILE A 245 -5.89 9.36 -1.08
N SER A 246 -5.46 10.62 -1.11
CA SER A 246 -4.08 10.90 -1.43
C SER A 246 -3.20 10.25 -0.36
N TYR A 247 -2.58 9.14 -0.76
CA TYR A 247 -1.24 8.86 -0.30
C TYR A 247 -0.35 10.02 -0.75
N ILE A 248 0.92 9.94 -0.38
CA ILE A 248 1.72 11.13 -0.34
C ILE A 248 3.00 11.01 -1.16
N ASP A 249 3.30 9.80 -1.64
CA ASP A 249 4.23 9.49 -2.74
C ASP A 249 3.84 10.11 -4.12
N GLY A 250 3.13 11.24 -4.10
CA GLY A 250 2.39 11.82 -5.21
C GLY A 250 1.00 11.22 -5.41
N SER A 251 0.72 10.01 -4.90
CA SER A 251 -0.40 9.21 -5.40
C SER A 251 -1.75 9.43 -4.72
N SER A 252 -2.84 9.19 -5.44
CA SER A 252 -4.19 9.20 -4.85
C SER A 252 -5.08 8.07 -5.34
N ALA A 253 -5.54 7.24 -4.39
CA ALA A 253 -6.67 6.35 -4.60
C ALA A 253 -7.96 7.14 -4.35
N LYS A 254 -8.70 7.40 -5.42
CA LYS A 254 -10.05 7.96 -5.37
C LYS A 254 -11.07 6.87 -5.64
N GLY A 255 -12.11 6.80 -4.82
CA GLY A 255 -13.09 5.71 -4.85
C GLY A 255 -14.25 5.96 -3.90
N TYR A 256 -14.98 4.90 -3.56
CA TYR A 256 -16.05 4.98 -2.56
C TYR A 256 -15.97 3.87 -1.52
N PHE A 257 -16.48 4.15 -0.33
CA PHE A 257 -16.56 3.19 0.76
C PHE A 257 -17.67 2.17 0.53
N GLY A 258 -17.40 0.93 0.94
CA GLY A 258 -18.40 -0.11 1.13
C GLY A 258 -18.11 -0.90 2.40
N THR A 259 -19.01 -1.81 2.72
CA THR A 259 -18.77 -2.92 3.63
C THR A 259 -18.92 -4.23 2.88
N ASP A 260 -18.04 -5.20 3.14
CA ASP A 260 -18.17 -6.55 2.63
C ASP A 260 -17.65 -7.57 3.68
N THR A 261 -17.60 -8.84 3.32
CA THR A 261 -17.04 -9.93 4.12
C THR A 261 -15.66 -10.31 3.60
N ILE A 262 -14.66 -10.39 4.48
CA ILE A 262 -13.36 -11.04 4.17
C ILE A 262 -13.38 -12.48 4.72
N THR A 263 -12.95 -13.43 3.89
CA THR A 263 -12.82 -14.85 4.24
C THR A 263 -11.37 -15.15 4.59
N VAL A 264 -11.14 -15.68 5.79
CA VAL A 264 -9.81 -16.06 6.30
C VAL A 264 -9.68 -17.58 6.37
N ASP A 265 -8.48 -18.10 6.20
CA ASP A 265 -8.18 -19.53 6.34
C ASP A 265 -7.61 -19.79 7.75
N LEU A 266 -8.29 -20.64 8.53
CA LEU A 266 -7.97 -20.88 9.94
C LEU A 266 -6.89 -21.96 10.07
N THR A 267 -6.08 -21.89 11.13
CA THR A 267 -5.02 -22.89 11.40
C THR A 267 -5.56 -24.31 11.62
N ASN A 268 -6.85 -24.46 11.93
CA ASN A 268 -7.54 -25.75 12.02
C ASN A 268 -8.15 -26.26 10.70
N GLY A 269 -7.83 -25.63 9.57
CA GLY A 269 -8.27 -26.05 8.23
C GLY A 269 -9.70 -25.61 7.83
N LYS A 270 -10.43 -24.92 8.71
CA LYS A 270 -11.72 -24.29 8.38
C LYS A 270 -11.53 -22.90 7.75
N LYS A 271 -12.64 -22.26 7.38
CA LYS A 271 -12.69 -20.86 6.93
C LYS A 271 -13.47 -19.98 7.92
N GLY A 272 -12.85 -18.90 8.37
CA GLY A 272 -13.48 -17.82 9.15
C GLY A 272 -14.02 -16.70 8.25
N LYS A 273 -14.83 -15.80 8.81
CA LYS A 273 -15.47 -14.70 8.06
C LYS A 273 -15.60 -13.41 8.87
N LEU A 274 -14.75 -12.45 8.54
CA LEU A 274 -14.82 -11.08 9.04
C LEU A 274 -15.95 -10.34 8.32
N HIS A 275 -17.08 -10.14 8.99
CA HIS A 275 -18.27 -9.51 8.43
C HIS A 275 -18.32 -7.98 8.64
N ASN A 276 -19.04 -7.28 7.76
CA ASN A 276 -19.32 -5.84 7.80
C ASN A 276 -18.07 -4.93 7.86
N LEU A 277 -16.95 -5.41 7.33
CA LEU A 277 -15.64 -4.76 7.34
C LEU A 277 -15.60 -3.60 6.35
N THR A 278 -15.12 -2.42 6.78
CA THR A 278 -15.03 -1.22 5.92
C THR A 278 -13.95 -1.39 4.86
N ILE A 279 -14.34 -1.34 3.58
CA ILE A 279 -13.42 -1.44 2.45
C ILE A 279 -13.53 -0.25 1.50
N GLY A 280 -12.38 0.17 0.97
CA GLY A 280 -12.31 1.12 -0.14
C GLY A 280 -12.44 0.43 -1.51
N CYS A 281 -13.27 0.99 -2.39
CA CYS A 281 -13.45 0.56 -3.78
C CYS A 281 -12.85 1.62 -4.73
N THR A 282 -11.52 1.55 -4.93
CA THR A 282 -10.72 2.51 -5.69
C THR A 282 -11.03 2.44 -7.19
N LYS A 283 -11.30 3.59 -7.81
CA LYS A 283 -11.64 3.73 -9.25
C LYS A 283 -10.49 4.31 -10.07
N SER A 284 -9.71 5.21 -9.47
CA SER A 284 -8.49 5.75 -10.06
C SER A 284 -7.38 5.79 -9.02
N VAL A 285 -6.21 5.28 -9.39
CA VAL A 285 -4.93 5.61 -8.74
C VAL A 285 -4.24 6.63 -9.66
N LEU A 286 -4.07 7.86 -9.19
CA LEU A 286 -3.22 8.87 -9.87
C LEU A 286 -1.81 8.80 -9.29
N ASN A 287 -0.79 9.14 -10.08
CA ASN A 287 0.59 9.46 -9.65
C ASN A 287 1.27 8.48 -8.67
N GLY A 288 0.91 7.18 -8.71
CA GLY A 288 1.46 6.18 -7.81
C GLY A 288 1.91 4.92 -8.51
N ILE A 289 2.32 3.92 -7.72
CA ILE A 289 2.65 2.60 -8.23
C ILE A 289 1.47 2.08 -9.04
N THR A 290 1.72 1.66 -10.28
CA THR A 290 0.69 1.07 -11.13
C THR A 290 0.40 -0.36 -10.65
N PHE A 291 -0.45 -0.44 -9.61
CA PHE A 291 -1.12 -1.66 -9.16
C PHE A 291 -1.72 -2.38 -10.38
N ASN A 292 -1.16 -3.54 -10.70
CA ASN A 292 -1.38 -4.22 -11.97
C ASN A 292 -2.34 -5.42 -11.79
N GLN A 293 -2.45 -6.32 -12.77
CA GLN A 293 -3.37 -7.47 -12.65
C GLN A 293 -2.98 -8.47 -11.55
N GLU A 294 -1.78 -8.34 -10.98
CA GLU A 294 -1.26 -9.19 -9.90
C GLU A 294 -1.30 -8.49 -8.52
N THR A 295 -1.36 -7.15 -8.47
CA THR A 295 -1.34 -6.36 -7.21
C THR A 295 -2.59 -5.47 -7.10
N GLY A 296 -3.43 -5.73 -6.09
CA GLY A 296 -4.82 -5.27 -6.05
C GLY A 296 -5.14 -4.06 -5.17
N GLY A 297 -4.22 -3.60 -4.32
CA GLY A 297 -4.45 -2.50 -3.35
C GLY A 297 -3.67 -2.70 -2.04
N ILE A 298 -4.24 -2.25 -0.91
CA ILE A 298 -3.62 -2.31 0.43
C ILE A 298 -4.57 -2.99 1.43
N LEU A 299 -4.03 -3.91 2.24
CA LEU A 299 -4.64 -4.43 3.45
C LEU A 299 -4.25 -3.49 4.59
N GLY A 300 -5.23 -2.80 5.16
CA GLY A 300 -5.00 -1.90 6.28
C GLY A 300 -4.73 -2.70 7.55
N LEU A 301 -3.51 -2.62 8.06
CA LEU A 301 -3.10 -3.17 9.36
C LEU A 301 -3.05 -2.10 10.46
N GLY A 302 -3.42 -0.85 10.18
CA GLY A 302 -3.70 0.15 11.22
C GLY A 302 -4.99 -0.15 11.99
N TYR A 303 -5.00 0.15 13.29
CA TYR A 303 -6.21 0.01 14.10
C TYR A 303 -7.19 1.15 13.79
N GLY A 304 -8.47 0.83 13.62
CA GLY A 304 -9.52 1.78 13.28
C GLY A 304 -10.90 1.13 13.30
N LYS A 305 -11.97 1.90 13.55
CA LYS A 305 -13.34 1.36 13.69
C LYS A 305 -13.78 0.64 12.42
N ASP A 306 -14.22 -0.62 12.55
CA ASP A 306 -14.59 -1.49 11.43
C ASP A 306 -13.43 -1.76 10.42
N SER A 307 -12.17 -1.54 10.82
CA SER A 307 -11.00 -1.92 10.03
C SER A 307 -10.80 -3.44 10.02
N PHE A 308 -9.87 -3.92 9.19
CA PHE A 308 -9.49 -5.34 9.17
C PHE A 308 -8.89 -5.78 10.51
N VAL A 309 -8.08 -4.95 11.17
CA VAL A 309 -7.52 -5.27 12.48
C VAL A 309 -8.59 -5.28 13.55
N ASP A 310 -9.43 -4.24 13.64
CA ASP A 310 -10.52 -4.15 14.62
C ASP A 310 -11.42 -5.41 14.61
N LYS A 311 -11.90 -5.80 13.41
CA LYS A 311 -12.71 -7.01 13.26
C LYS A 311 -11.93 -8.27 13.62
N SER A 312 -10.66 -8.36 13.23
CA SER A 312 -9.84 -9.55 13.47
C SER A 312 -9.45 -9.73 14.93
N VAL A 313 -9.07 -8.67 15.66
CA VAL A 313 -8.71 -8.80 17.09
C VAL A 313 -9.94 -9.04 17.97
N ILE A 314 -11.10 -8.49 17.62
CA ILE A 314 -12.37 -8.79 18.32
C ILE A 314 -12.78 -10.26 18.15
N GLU A 315 -12.60 -10.83 16.96
CA GLU A 315 -13.08 -12.18 16.64
C GLU A 315 -12.06 -13.30 16.95
N TYR A 316 -10.74 -13.02 16.85
CA TYR A 316 -9.66 -14.02 16.95
C TYR A 316 -8.68 -13.80 18.12
N GLY A 317 -8.96 -12.87 19.05
CA GLY A 317 -8.34 -12.90 20.39
C GLY A 317 -7.30 -11.83 20.71
N GLY A 318 -7.63 -10.57 20.43
CA GLY A 318 -6.94 -9.38 20.97
C GLY A 318 -5.67 -8.94 20.25
N LYS A 319 -4.99 -9.85 19.52
CA LYS A 319 -3.65 -9.61 19.00
C LYS A 319 -3.40 -10.11 17.58
N PHE A 320 -2.36 -9.56 16.96
CA PHE A 320 -1.83 -10.02 15.67
C PHE A 320 -0.30 -10.00 15.67
N SER A 321 0.32 -10.79 14.79
CA SER A 321 1.77 -10.86 14.67
C SER A 321 2.25 -11.13 13.24
N TYR A 322 3.46 -10.68 12.94
CA TYR A 322 4.15 -10.96 11.68
C TYR A 322 5.65 -11.12 11.92
N CYS A 323 6.35 -11.82 11.03
CA CYS A 323 7.82 -11.89 11.04
C CYS A 323 8.33 -11.60 9.62
N LEU A 324 9.06 -10.50 9.46
CA LEU A 324 9.47 -10.02 8.14
C LEU A 324 10.74 -10.75 7.69
N MET A 325 10.61 -11.57 6.64
CA MET A 325 11.73 -12.15 5.90
C MET A 325 12.55 -11.07 5.20
N ASP A 326 13.66 -11.42 4.57
CA ASP A 326 14.42 -10.46 3.75
C ASP A 326 13.55 -9.86 2.63
N HIS A 327 13.48 -8.54 2.53
CA HIS A 327 12.79 -7.83 1.46
C HIS A 327 13.26 -8.18 0.03
N LEU A 328 14.49 -8.69 -0.15
CA LEU A 328 15.00 -9.18 -1.44
C LEU A 328 14.70 -10.67 -1.68
N SER A 329 13.91 -11.31 -0.81
CA SER A 329 13.51 -12.71 -0.98
C SER A 329 12.67 -12.89 -2.24
N ASN A 330 12.91 -13.98 -2.96
CA ASN A 330 12.07 -14.35 -4.10
C ASN A 330 10.62 -14.63 -3.66
N LYS A 331 9.64 -14.26 -4.48
CA LYS A 331 8.19 -14.44 -4.20
C LYS A 331 7.76 -15.88 -3.82
N ASN A 332 8.56 -16.89 -4.16
CA ASN A 332 8.29 -18.28 -3.78
C ASN A 332 8.53 -18.56 -2.28
N VAL A 333 9.23 -17.66 -1.58
CA VAL A 333 9.37 -17.68 -0.12
C VAL A 333 8.15 -17.00 0.49
N SER A 334 7.54 -17.64 1.49
CA SER A 334 6.38 -17.14 2.22
C SER A 334 6.56 -17.34 3.72
N ASN A 335 6.17 -16.35 4.51
CA ASN A 335 5.93 -16.49 5.95
C ASN A 335 4.48 -16.10 6.27
N TYR A 336 4.13 -15.81 7.52
CA TYR A 336 2.75 -15.57 7.93
C TYR A 336 2.55 -14.22 8.63
N LEU A 337 1.51 -13.52 8.19
CA LEU A 337 0.75 -12.59 9.03
C LEU A 337 -0.30 -13.43 9.78
N THR A 338 -0.38 -13.28 11.10
CA THR A 338 -1.18 -14.14 11.99
C THR A 338 -2.08 -13.30 12.88
N PHE A 339 -3.31 -13.76 13.13
CA PHE A 339 -4.24 -13.15 14.09
C PHE A 339 -4.69 -14.20 15.10
N GLY A 340 -4.69 -13.81 16.38
CA GLY A 340 -4.80 -14.71 17.52
C GLY A 340 -3.47 -15.29 17.97
N SER A 341 -3.51 -16.31 18.82
CA SER A 341 -2.31 -16.92 19.42
C SER A 341 -1.67 -17.95 18.49
N TYR A 342 -0.36 -17.84 18.27
CA TYR A 342 0.44 -18.78 17.50
C TYR A 342 1.85 -18.95 18.07
N ASN A 343 2.29 -20.19 18.23
CA ASN A 343 3.60 -20.53 18.77
C ASN A 343 4.65 -20.49 17.65
N ALA A 344 5.05 -19.29 17.24
CA ALA A 344 6.14 -19.10 16.29
C ALA A 344 7.48 -19.63 16.85
N LYS A 345 8.37 -20.10 15.97
CA LYS A 345 9.72 -20.51 16.35
C LYS A 345 10.59 -19.29 16.62
N LEU A 346 10.88 -19.03 17.89
CA LEU A 346 11.80 -17.98 18.32
C LEU A 346 13.24 -18.52 18.42
N LEU A 347 14.23 -17.63 18.30
CA LEU A 347 15.66 -17.89 18.49
C LEU A 347 16.20 -17.27 19.79
N GLY A 348 15.35 -16.56 20.53
CA GLY A 348 15.65 -15.93 21.82
C GLY A 348 14.35 -15.67 22.59
N GLU A 349 14.47 -15.08 23.78
CA GLU A 349 13.31 -14.74 24.62
C GLU A 349 12.48 -13.59 24.02
N MET A 350 11.17 -13.60 24.27
CA MET A 350 10.29 -12.49 23.90
C MET A 350 10.60 -11.27 24.76
N GLN A 351 11.11 -10.22 24.13
CA GLN A 351 11.15 -8.89 24.71
C GLN A 351 9.76 -8.25 24.58
N THR A 352 9.32 -7.50 25.59
CA THR A 352 7.98 -6.88 25.57
C THR A 352 8.06 -5.45 26.11
N SER A 353 7.35 -4.52 25.45
CA SER A 353 7.23 -3.12 25.83
C SER A 353 5.77 -2.66 25.76
N GLU A 354 5.48 -1.52 26.36
CA GLU A 354 4.25 -0.74 26.14
C GLU A 354 4.05 -0.39 24.66
N LEU A 355 2.80 -0.49 24.19
CA LEU A 355 2.34 -0.12 22.84
C LEU A 355 1.46 1.14 22.92
N LEU A 356 2.00 2.25 22.44
CA LEU A 356 1.34 3.57 22.44
C LEU A 356 0.45 3.68 21.20
N LEU A 357 -0.83 3.32 21.36
CA LEU A 357 -1.77 3.25 20.24
C LEU A 357 -2.32 4.64 19.86
N PHE A 358 -1.91 5.16 18.69
CA PHE A 358 -2.32 6.46 18.15
C PHE A 358 -3.00 6.27 16.78
N PRO A 359 -4.29 5.85 16.72
CA PRO A 359 -4.93 5.37 15.49
C PRO A 359 -4.72 6.30 14.28
N PRO A 360 -4.23 5.78 13.14
CA PRO A 360 -4.04 4.35 12.80
C PRO A 360 -2.74 3.70 13.32
N PHE A 361 -1.82 4.47 13.90
CA PHE A 361 -0.42 4.09 14.13
C PHE A 361 -0.14 3.34 15.43
N TYR A 362 0.93 2.57 15.40
CA TYR A 362 1.51 1.85 16.55
C TYR A 362 2.80 2.55 17.00
N GLY A 363 2.68 3.42 18.00
CA GLY A 363 3.81 4.06 18.66
C GLY A 363 4.48 3.12 19.65
N VAL A 364 5.80 3.29 19.84
CA VAL A 364 6.58 2.52 20.80
C VAL A 364 7.40 3.43 21.70
N ASN A 365 7.45 3.08 22.98
CA ASN A 365 8.15 3.82 24.03
C ASN A 365 9.66 3.57 23.91
N ILE A 366 10.36 4.36 23.09
CA ILE A 366 11.83 4.35 22.98
C ILE A 366 12.42 5.32 24.01
N THR A 367 13.52 4.92 24.65
CA THR A 367 14.26 5.76 25.62
C THR A 367 15.63 6.21 25.11
N GLY A 368 16.18 5.52 24.10
CA GLY A 368 17.45 5.87 23.49
C GLY A 368 17.90 4.87 22.42
N ILE A 369 19.06 5.16 21.82
CA ILE A 369 19.75 4.27 20.88
C ILE A 369 21.21 4.16 21.34
N SER A 370 21.77 2.96 21.32
CA SER A 370 23.22 2.75 21.42
C SER A 370 23.80 2.20 20.12
N VAL A 371 25.07 2.52 19.88
CA VAL A 371 25.87 1.98 18.77
C VAL A 371 27.19 1.49 19.33
N GLY A 372 27.56 0.24 19.04
CA GLY A 372 28.77 -0.40 19.56
C GLY A 372 28.77 -0.57 21.09
N GLY A 373 27.60 -0.57 21.73
CA GLY A 373 27.44 -0.57 23.19
C GLY A 373 27.52 0.81 23.85
N GLN A 374 27.81 1.88 23.11
CA GLN A 374 27.79 3.24 23.63
C GLN A 374 26.41 3.88 23.42
N MET A 375 25.72 4.23 24.51
CA MET A 375 24.49 5.03 24.46
C MET A 375 24.77 6.39 23.83
N LEU A 376 23.97 6.77 22.83
CA LEU A 376 24.14 8.01 22.09
C LEU A 376 23.51 9.20 22.84
N LYS A 377 24.11 10.38 22.69
CA LYS A 377 23.64 11.63 23.31
C LYS A 377 22.48 12.25 22.53
N ILE A 378 21.38 11.53 22.40
CA ILE A 378 20.16 12.00 21.72
C ILE A 378 19.25 12.68 22.77
N PRO A 379 18.77 13.92 22.53
CA PRO A 379 17.90 14.62 23.48
C PRO A 379 16.58 13.87 23.72
N SER A 380 16.09 13.81 24.96
CA SER A 380 14.92 12.98 25.32
C SER A 380 13.63 13.37 24.61
N GLN A 381 13.44 14.65 24.27
CA GLN A 381 12.27 15.12 23.52
C GLN A 381 12.16 14.56 22.09
N VAL A 382 13.21 13.89 21.59
CA VAL A 382 13.17 13.15 20.33
C VAL A 382 12.26 11.92 20.39
N TRP A 383 12.09 11.34 21.59
CA TRP A 383 11.26 10.15 21.82
C TRP A 383 9.87 10.46 22.38
N ASP A 384 9.64 11.72 22.75
CA ASP A 384 8.40 12.19 23.37
C ASP A 384 7.36 12.57 22.29
N PHE A 385 6.23 11.87 22.30
CA PHE A 385 5.11 12.10 21.37
C PHE A 385 4.43 13.46 21.60
N ASP A 386 4.34 13.95 22.85
CA ASP A 386 3.74 15.25 23.17
C ASP A 386 4.66 16.40 22.71
N ALA A 387 5.98 16.19 22.73
CA ALA A 387 6.97 17.09 22.14
C ALA A 387 7.03 17.05 20.59
N LYS A 388 6.19 16.24 19.93
CA LYS A 388 6.21 15.95 18.48
C LYS A 388 7.47 15.20 18.02
N GLY A 389 8.11 14.45 18.91
CA GLY A 389 9.02 13.35 18.59
C GLY A 389 8.24 12.03 18.57
N GLY A 390 8.84 10.97 19.12
CA GLY A 390 8.26 9.62 19.19
C GLY A 390 8.74 8.69 18.07
N VAL A 391 8.42 7.40 18.18
CA VAL A 391 8.80 6.37 17.19
C VAL A 391 7.62 5.45 16.91
N ILE A 392 7.26 5.22 15.63
CA ILE A 392 6.23 4.24 15.26
C ILE A 392 6.80 3.03 14.51
N LEU A 393 6.07 1.91 14.53
CA LEU A 393 6.35 0.71 13.73
C LEU A 393 5.51 0.71 12.44
N ASP A 394 6.17 0.72 11.28
CA ASP A 394 5.48 0.80 9.99
C ASP A 394 5.98 -0.24 8.97
N SER A 395 5.13 -1.23 8.65
CA SER A 395 5.39 -2.22 7.60
C SER A 395 5.25 -1.66 6.18
N GLY A 396 4.51 -0.55 6.03
CA GLY A 396 4.28 0.16 4.76
C GLY A 396 5.32 1.24 4.43
N THR A 397 6.32 1.44 5.29
CA THR A 397 7.55 2.20 5.02
C THR A 397 8.71 1.21 4.87
N THR A 398 9.61 1.41 3.91
CA THR A 398 10.71 0.46 3.63
C THR A 398 11.92 0.69 4.57
N LEU A 399 12.50 1.89 4.55
CA LEU A 399 13.66 2.27 5.37
C LEU A 399 13.27 2.84 6.74
N THR A 400 14.18 2.78 7.70
CA THR A 400 14.02 3.54 8.94
C THR A 400 14.31 5.00 8.71
N GLN A 401 13.43 5.85 9.24
CA GLN A 401 13.50 7.29 9.16
C GLN A 401 13.67 7.85 10.58
N LEU A 402 14.72 8.61 10.83
CA LEU A 402 14.96 9.25 12.14
C LEU A 402 14.88 10.76 12.01
N ILE A 403 14.25 11.44 12.95
CA ILE A 403 14.36 12.91 13.01
C ILE A 403 15.80 13.35 13.27
N GLU A 404 16.16 14.48 12.69
CA GLU A 404 17.52 15.03 12.58
C GLU A 404 18.44 14.80 13.81
N PRO A 405 18.05 15.07 15.07
CA PRO A 405 18.95 14.88 16.21
C PRO A 405 19.26 13.40 16.53
N ALA A 406 18.36 12.47 16.23
CA ALA A 406 18.64 11.04 16.30
C ALA A 406 19.41 10.57 15.06
N TYR A 407 19.07 11.08 13.87
CA TYR A 407 19.74 10.71 12.63
C TYR A 407 21.25 11.00 12.70
N VAL A 408 21.62 12.25 13.00
CA VAL A 408 23.01 12.69 13.04
C VAL A 408 23.83 11.86 14.04
N ALA A 409 23.31 11.63 15.25
CA ALA A 409 23.98 10.85 16.28
C ALA A 409 24.20 9.37 15.87
N VAL A 410 23.20 8.73 15.25
CA VAL A 410 23.30 7.34 14.77
C VAL A 410 24.23 7.24 13.56
N PHE A 411 24.10 8.14 12.60
CA PHE A 411 24.90 8.18 11.38
C PHE A 411 26.38 8.42 11.68
N GLU A 412 26.71 9.38 12.56
CA GLU A 412 28.07 9.58 13.06
C GLU A 412 28.65 8.32 13.71
N ALA A 413 27.87 7.63 14.55
CA ALA A 413 28.35 6.46 15.28
C ALA A 413 28.57 5.25 14.36
N LEU A 414 27.67 5.03 13.39
CA LEU A 414 27.82 3.97 12.39
C LEU A 414 29.00 4.24 11.45
N THR A 415 29.13 5.46 10.92
CA THR A 415 30.21 5.81 9.98
C THR A 415 31.60 5.72 10.60
N LYS A 416 31.75 5.94 11.92
CA LYS A 416 33.00 5.69 12.66
C LYS A 416 33.45 4.21 12.61
N SER A 417 32.52 3.26 12.46
CA SER A 417 32.85 1.83 12.23
C SER A 417 33.16 1.48 10.76
N LEU A 418 32.87 2.39 9.83
CA LEU A 418 33.02 2.20 8.38
C LEU A 418 34.19 3.03 7.80
N THR A 419 35.24 3.26 8.57
CA THR A 419 36.41 4.07 8.15
C THR A 419 37.33 3.37 7.15
N LYS A 420 37.20 2.05 6.98
CA LYS A 420 38.06 1.21 6.11
C LYS A 420 37.43 0.78 4.79
N VAL A 421 36.23 1.26 4.45
CA VAL A 421 35.52 0.86 3.22
C VAL A 421 35.75 1.86 2.09
N ASN A 422 35.84 1.35 0.86
CA ASN A 422 35.95 2.19 -0.33
C ASN A 422 34.58 2.82 -0.63
N LYS A 423 34.42 4.11 -0.32
CA LYS A 423 33.19 4.87 -0.58
C LYS A 423 32.84 4.90 -2.06
N VAL A 424 31.55 4.85 -2.38
CA VAL A 424 30.99 4.98 -3.73
C VAL A 424 30.13 6.25 -3.76
N SER A 425 30.40 7.11 -4.73
CA SER A 425 29.80 8.44 -4.85
C SER A 425 28.83 8.52 -6.05
N ASP A 426 27.77 7.75 -5.98
CA ASP A 426 26.64 7.76 -6.92
C ASP A 426 25.35 8.14 -6.21
N ASP A 427 24.37 8.66 -6.94
CA ASP A 427 23.01 8.85 -6.42
C ASP A 427 22.31 7.48 -6.27
N PHE A 428 22.04 7.08 -5.03
CA PHE A 428 21.22 5.91 -4.66
C PHE A 428 19.88 6.30 -4.01
N GLY A 429 19.36 7.49 -4.31
CA GLY A 429 18.08 8.00 -3.79
C GLY A 429 18.22 8.87 -2.53
N GLY A 430 19.37 9.52 -2.34
CA GLY A 430 19.64 10.35 -1.15
C GLY A 430 20.22 9.60 0.06
N LEU A 431 20.75 8.39 -0.13
CA LEU A 431 21.51 7.71 0.93
C LEU A 431 22.90 8.33 1.07
N GLU A 432 23.20 8.92 2.23
CA GLU A 432 24.39 9.75 2.44
C GLU A 432 25.72 8.98 2.54
N PHE A 433 25.68 7.67 2.80
CA PHE A 433 26.89 6.85 2.92
C PHE A 433 26.74 5.51 2.19
N CYS A 434 27.46 5.37 1.08
CA CYS A 434 27.51 4.19 0.24
C CYS A 434 28.95 3.77 -0.05
N PHE A 435 29.18 2.46 -0.24
CA PHE A 435 30.51 1.87 -0.35
C PHE A 435 30.53 0.52 -1.08
N SER A 436 31.69 0.14 -1.62
CA SER A 436 31.91 -1.16 -2.25
C SER A 436 31.85 -2.28 -1.20
N SER A 437 31.14 -3.37 -1.51
CA SER A 437 31.11 -4.57 -0.67
C SER A 437 32.36 -5.45 -0.82
N GLU A 438 33.31 -5.08 -1.68
CA GLU A 438 34.56 -5.81 -1.86
C GLU A 438 35.42 -5.78 -0.57
N GLY A 439 35.82 -6.95 -0.09
CA GLY A 439 36.56 -7.10 1.18
C GLY A 439 35.78 -6.74 2.45
N PHE A 440 34.52 -6.30 2.34
CA PHE A 440 33.71 -5.88 3.48
C PHE A 440 33.19 -7.07 4.29
N ASN A 441 33.42 -7.03 5.61
CA ASN A 441 32.90 -8.01 6.55
C ASN A 441 31.88 -7.36 7.48
N MET A 442 30.64 -7.87 7.47
CA MET A 442 29.54 -7.33 8.29
C MET A 442 29.83 -7.37 9.79
N SER A 443 30.70 -8.26 10.26
CA SER A 443 31.11 -8.34 11.66
C SER A 443 31.97 -7.17 12.15
N THR A 444 32.43 -6.26 11.26
CA THR A 444 33.16 -5.05 11.67
C THR A 444 32.25 -3.84 11.90
N VAL A 445 30.94 -3.97 11.61
CA VAL A 445 29.96 -2.90 11.81
C VAL A 445 29.59 -2.85 13.28
N ALA A 446 29.51 -1.64 13.86
CA ALA A 446 29.02 -1.47 15.22
C ALA A 446 27.55 -1.94 15.33
N LYS A 447 27.25 -2.78 16.33
CA LYS A 447 25.87 -3.18 16.69
C LYS A 447 25.02 -1.95 16.95
N LEU A 448 23.86 -1.85 16.31
CA LEU A 448 22.82 -0.86 16.60
C LEU A 448 21.81 -1.48 17.59
N VAL A 449 21.41 -0.75 18.64
CA VAL A 449 20.37 -1.20 19.59
C VAL A 449 19.39 -0.06 19.87
N PHE A 450 18.10 -0.34 19.71
CA PHE A 450 17.02 0.53 20.17
C PHE A 450 16.62 0.10 21.59
N HIS A 451 16.61 1.03 22.54
CA HIS A 451 16.27 0.79 23.94
C HIS A 451 14.84 1.23 24.22
N PHE A 452 14.03 0.33 24.79
CA PHE A 452 12.61 0.59 25.07
C PHE A 452 12.37 0.90 26.55
N GLY A 453 11.27 1.58 26.84
CA GLY A 453 10.69 1.68 28.17
C GLY A 453 10.43 0.29 28.76
N GLY A 454 10.59 0.14 30.07
CA GLY A 454 10.55 -1.18 30.73
C GLY A 454 11.83 -2.02 30.57
N GLY A 455 12.81 -1.57 29.78
CA GLY A 455 14.15 -2.19 29.70
C GLY A 455 14.31 -3.26 28.61
N ALA A 456 13.31 -3.45 27.75
CA ALA A 456 13.43 -4.28 26.55
C ALA A 456 14.42 -3.67 25.54
N ASN A 457 15.17 -4.52 24.82
CA ASN A 457 16.23 -4.07 23.89
C ASN A 457 16.10 -4.75 22.53
N PHE A 458 16.07 -3.97 21.45
CA PHE A 458 15.98 -4.46 20.09
C PHE A 458 17.32 -4.27 19.36
N GLU A 459 18.01 -5.37 19.06
CA GLU A 459 19.21 -5.39 18.21
C GLU A 459 18.85 -5.87 16.78
N PRO A 460 18.54 -4.96 15.83
CA PRO A 460 18.32 -5.34 14.44
C PRO A 460 19.58 -5.98 13.82
N PRO A 461 19.43 -6.93 12.88
CA PRO A 461 20.56 -7.51 12.16
C PRO A 461 21.36 -6.45 11.39
N VAL A 462 22.68 -6.62 11.23
CA VAL A 462 23.52 -5.66 10.49
C VAL A 462 23.00 -5.37 9.07
N LYS A 463 22.43 -6.37 8.36
CA LYS A 463 21.82 -6.18 7.03
C LYS A 463 20.60 -5.24 7.02
N SER A 464 19.97 -5.02 8.17
CA SER A 464 18.77 -4.21 8.33
C SER A 464 19.07 -2.70 8.45
N TYR A 465 20.34 -2.34 8.64
CA TYR A 465 20.82 -0.95 8.58
C TYR A 465 22.05 -0.76 7.67
N ILE A 466 22.64 -1.83 7.14
CA ILE A 466 23.64 -1.82 6.06
C ILE A 466 23.09 -2.64 4.87
N ILE A 467 22.41 -1.95 3.95
CA ILE A 467 21.56 -2.55 2.90
C ILE A 467 22.28 -2.66 1.54
N ASP A 468 21.88 -3.63 0.71
CA ASP A 468 22.39 -3.83 -0.66
C ASP A 468 21.59 -3.01 -1.69
N VAL A 469 22.20 -1.96 -2.25
CA VAL A 469 21.54 -1.03 -3.19
C VAL A 469 21.82 -1.31 -4.66
N ALA A 470 22.95 -1.96 -4.96
CA ALA A 470 23.37 -2.34 -6.31
C ALA A 470 24.27 -3.58 -6.25
N PRO A 471 24.54 -4.27 -7.37
CA PRO A 471 25.57 -5.31 -7.41
C PRO A 471 26.91 -4.74 -6.94
N GLY A 472 27.45 -5.25 -5.83
CA GLY A 472 28.72 -4.79 -5.25
C GLY A 472 28.66 -3.52 -4.42
N VAL A 473 27.49 -2.91 -4.17
CA VAL A 473 27.38 -1.65 -3.40
C VAL A 473 26.40 -1.78 -2.24
N LYS A 474 26.86 -1.38 -1.05
CA LYS A 474 26.08 -1.28 0.19
C LYS A 474 25.99 0.17 0.68
N CYS A 475 24.93 0.49 1.42
CA CYS A 475 24.75 1.81 2.03
C CYS A 475 24.20 1.71 3.46
N ILE A 476 24.32 2.79 4.24
CA ILE A 476 23.55 2.94 5.49
C ILE A 476 22.06 3.09 5.12
N GLY A 477 21.22 2.14 5.54
CA GLY A 477 19.80 2.03 5.22
C GLY A 477 18.87 2.84 6.14
N ILE A 478 19.35 4.00 6.60
CA ILE A 478 18.61 4.92 7.48
C ILE A 478 18.60 6.29 6.79
N ILE A 479 17.47 6.98 6.79
CA ILE A 479 17.31 8.32 6.21
C ILE A 479 16.88 9.36 7.25
N VAL A 480 17.21 10.63 6.98
CA VAL A 480 16.88 11.77 7.83
C VAL A 480 15.45 12.28 7.58
N ILE A 481 14.75 12.63 8.65
CA ILE A 481 13.50 13.40 8.61
C ILE A 481 13.81 14.84 9.04
N ASN A 482 13.60 15.79 8.12
CA ASN A 482 13.80 17.21 8.39
C ASN A 482 12.53 17.84 9.02
N GLY A 483 12.72 18.60 10.10
CA GLY A 483 11.63 19.24 10.86
C GLY A 483 10.83 18.28 11.77
N PRO A 484 9.86 18.79 12.56
CA PRO A 484 9.20 18.04 13.64
C PRO A 484 8.32 16.88 13.15
N GLY A 485 8.16 15.84 13.98
CA GLY A 485 7.33 14.66 13.70
C GLY A 485 7.88 13.39 14.34
N VAL A 486 7.09 12.31 14.26
CA VAL A 486 7.54 10.98 14.69
C VAL A 486 8.67 10.44 13.79
N SER A 487 9.58 9.68 14.38
CA SER A 487 10.48 8.77 13.66
C SER A 487 9.74 7.48 13.28
N VAL A 488 10.24 6.76 12.27
CA VAL A 488 9.58 5.58 11.71
C VAL A 488 10.57 4.42 11.65
N MET A 489 10.29 3.34 12.38
CA MET A 489 11.02 2.07 12.21
C MET A 489 10.42 1.32 11.03
N GLY A 490 11.05 1.47 9.86
CA GLY A 490 10.62 0.86 8.61
C GLY A 490 10.81 -0.66 8.54
N ASN A 491 10.20 -1.28 7.54
CA ASN A 491 10.05 -2.72 7.43
C ASN A 491 11.38 -3.48 7.29
N ILE A 492 12.43 -2.89 6.72
CA ILE A 492 13.76 -3.51 6.65
C ILE A 492 14.40 -3.64 8.04
N MET A 493 14.20 -2.62 8.89
CA MET A 493 14.73 -2.61 10.26
C MET A 493 14.10 -3.71 11.11
N GLN A 494 12.80 -3.97 10.90
CA GLN A 494 12.01 -4.98 11.60
C GLN A 494 12.31 -6.45 11.18
N GLN A 495 13.20 -6.70 10.20
CA GLN A 495 13.43 -8.04 9.64
C GLN A 495 14.05 -9.05 10.63
N ASN A 496 13.82 -10.34 10.32
CA ASN A 496 14.32 -11.49 11.08
C ASN A 496 13.91 -11.49 12.56
N HIS A 497 12.81 -10.78 12.87
CA HIS A 497 12.15 -10.76 14.17
C HIS A 497 10.67 -11.02 13.97
N LEU A 498 10.07 -11.79 14.89
CA LEU A 498 8.63 -11.74 15.10
C LEU A 498 8.31 -10.45 15.83
N TRP A 499 7.26 -9.77 15.38
CA TRP A 499 6.60 -8.66 16.08
C TRP A 499 5.16 -9.07 16.38
N GLU A 500 4.75 -8.94 17.63
CA GLU A 500 3.39 -9.21 18.11
C GLU A 500 2.80 -7.94 18.72
N PHE A 501 1.61 -7.57 18.25
CA PHE A 501 0.85 -6.39 18.67
C PHE A 501 -0.37 -6.87 19.45
N ASP A 502 -0.31 -6.82 20.78
CA ASP A 502 -1.44 -7.15 21.64
C ASP A 502 -2.24 -5.90 21.98
N LEU A 503 -3.36 -5.73 21.27
CA LEU A 503 -4.25 -4.58 21.42
C LEU A 503 -5.24 -4.76 22.58
N ALA A 504 -5.31 -5.96 23.19
CA ALA A 504 -6.08 -6.19 24.40
C ALA A 504 -5.27 -5.90 25.68
N GLN A 505 -3.94 -6.00 25.61
CA GLN A 505 -3.01 -5.70 26.72
C GLN A 505 -2.21 -4.39 26.53
N TYR A 506 -2.29 -3.76 25.35
CA TYR A 506 -1.51 -2.57 24.98
C TYR A 506 0.02 -2.80 25.11
N THR A 507 0.47 -3.94 24.58
CA THR A 507 1.89 -4.30 24.52
C THR A 507 2.34 -4.67 23.11
N VAL A 508 3.62 -4.42 22.85
CA VAL A 508 4.35 -4.94 21.69
C VAL A 508 5.39 -5.94 22.17
N GLY A 509 5.33 -7.16 21.64
CA GLY A 509 6.33 -8.20 21.83
C GLY A 509 7.23 -8.30 20.61
N PHE A 510 8.53 -8.53 20.80
CA PHE A 510 9.45 -8.84 19.71
C PHE A 510 10.54 -9.84 20.12
N ALA A 511 10.94 -10.70 19.17
CA ALA A 511 11.97 -11.72 19.37
C ALA A 511 12.66 -12.10 18.06
N PRO A 512 13.98 -12.39 18.06
CA PRO A 512 14.68 -12.92 16.89
C PRO A 512 14.04 -14.23 16.41
N SER A 513 13.88 -14.39 15.09
CA SER A 513 13.27 -15.58 14.49
C SER A 513 13.80 -15.84 13.07
N THR A 514 13.73 -17.09 12.63
CA THR A 514 14.04 -17.45 11.23
C THR A 514 12.98 -16.95 10.23
N CYS A 515 11.78 -16.56 10.70
CA CYS A 515 10.62 -16.27 9.84
C CYS A 515 10.24 -17.44 8.91
N THR A 516 10.23 -18.67 9.48
CA THR A 516 9.95 -19.95 8.81
C THR A 516 9.09 -20.87 9.69
#